data_AF-A0A1S3HMH4-F1
#
_entry.id   AF-A0A1S3HMH4-F1
#
_cell.length_a   1.000
_cell.length_b   1.000
_cell.length_c   1.000
_cell.angle_alpha   90.00
_cell.angle_beta   90.00
_cell.angle_gamma   90.00
#
_symmetry.space_group_name_H-M   'P 1'
#
loop_
_entity.id
_entity.type
_entity.pdbx_description
1 polymer ?
#
loop_
_entity_poly.entity_id
_entity_poly.type
_entity_poly.pdbx_seq_one_letter_code
_entity_poly.pdbx_strand_id
1 'polypeptide(L)'
;MSSLLIRRLNLRAAFTSSSRGQRACVGELFKGGTRPRSISKGMGNHHSATLTTHVLQVKTGDRKGAGTDANVTVILHDDHGKKSSPLKLDHPLRDDLERGSLDVFPVAEPLKEFGKIQKIEFTMEKFGLASDWYVESVCIEDKRQESIIPYMFPIHRWIRPSRRYVFDHLDCKLPQDDQEIDQRKEELTEKRKIYELEQKAPGLPAQVKQIPDDEMFSDDYKWDIVKRKMALIAQTKLTHLATLFEHWDSYDDLIAVYGGDLEAPEEQLKYWRDDEWFGAQRLASCNPTLISLCTAIPQK
;
A
#
# COMPACT_ATOMS: atom_id res chain seq x y z
N MET A 1 8.03 -13.79 -56.41
CA MET A 1 6.66 -13.28 -56.22
C MET A 1 6.28 -13.44 -54.75
N SER A 2 5.80 -12.35 -54.14
CA SER A 2 5.25 -12.19 -52.77
C SER A 2 6.22 -12.42 -51.60
N SER A 3 6.83 -11.42 -50.94
CA SER A 3 6.31 -10.30 -50.13
C SER A 3 5.34 -10.74 -49.02
N LEU A 4 5.79 -10.73 -47.74
CA LEU A 4 5.14 -9.96 -46.67
C LEU A 4 5.93 -9.94 -45.34
N LEU A 5 6.11 -8.72 -44.84
CA LEU A 5 6.54 -8.27 -43.51
C LEU A 5 5.92 -9.06 -42.34
N ILE A 6 6.73 -9.44 -41.34
CA ILE A 6 6.30 -9.46 -39.92
C ILE A 6 7.40 -8.86 -39.05
N ARG A 7 6.94 -8.01 -38.12
CA ARG A 7 7.62 -6.93 -37.41
C ARG A 7 8.59 -7.40 -36.32
N ARG A 8 9.71 -6.67 -36.17
CA ARG A 8 10.52 -6.65 -34.94
C ARG A 8 9.65 -6.17 -33.77
N LEU A 9 9.43 -7.03 -32.79
CA LEU A 9 8.88 -6.66 -31.49
C LEU A 9 9.96 -5.89 -30.70
N ASN A 10 9.67 -4.62 -30.43
CA ASN A 10 10.44 -3.79 -29.51
C ASN A 10 10.33 -4.36 -28.08
N LEU A 11 11.46 -4.74 -27.49
CA LEU A 11 11.59 -4.89 -26.04
C LEU A 11 11.45 -3.51 -25.37
N ARG A 12 10.21 -3.16 -25.02
CA ARG A 12 9.88 -2.14 -24.00
C ARG A 12 8.73 -2.67 -23.15
N ALA A 13 9.01 -3.68 -22.33
CA ALA A 13 8.09 -4.18 -21.32
C ALA A 13 8.90 -4.77 -20.15
N ALA A 14 9.57 -3.91 -19.38
CA ALA A 14 10.20 -4.29 -18.12
C ALA A 14 10.37 -3.07 -17.20
N PHE A 15 9.34 -2.23 -17.07
CA PHE A 15 9.26 -1.19 -16.03
C PHE A 15 7.79 -0.74 -15.87
N THR A 16 6.91 -1.68 -15.52
CA THR A 16 5.50 -1.39 -15.23
C THR A 16 4.99 -2.24 -14.06
N SER A 17 5.57 -2.04 -12.87
CA SER A 17 4.93 -2.47 -11.62
C SER A 17 4.90 -1.36 -10.55
N SER A 18 5.76 -0.33 -10.65
CA SER A 18 5.77 0.80 -9.70
C SER A 18 4.79 1.94 -10.04
N SER A 19 4.17 1.95 -11.23
CA SER A 19 3.34 3.07 -11.70
C SER A 19 1.83 2.95 -11.41
N ARG A 20 1.38 1.84 -10.81
CA ARG A 20 -0.04 1.66 -10.44
C ARG A 20 -0.43 2.41 -9.18
N GLY A 21 0.48 2.56 -8.21
CA GLY A 21 0.25 3.37 -7.00
C GLY A 21 0.13 4.87 -7.29
N GLN A 22 0.95 5.41 -8.20
CA GLN A 22 0.93 6.84 -8.55
C GLN A 22 -0.30 7.27 -9.37
N ARG A 23 -0.95 6.37 -10.11
CA ARG A 23 -2.22 6.68 -10.80
C ARG A 23 -3.44 6.54 -9.90
N ALA A 24 -3.36 5.79 -8.79
CA ALA A 24 -4.50 5.60 -7.88
C ALA A 24 -4.82 6.89 -7.12
N CYS A 25 -3.81 7.58 -6.57
CA CYS A 25 -4.02 8.87 -5.90
C CYS A 25 -4.57 9.94 -6.84
N VAL A 26 -4.20 9.95 -8.13
CA VAL A 26 -4.72 10.93 -9.10
C VAL A 26 -6.10 10.50 -9.62
N GLY A 27 -6.37 9.19 -9.79
CA GLY A 27 -7.57 8.67 -10.44
C GLY A 27 -8.84 8.66 -9.58
N GLU A 28 -8.72 8.52 -8.27
CA GLU A 28 -9.89 8.50 -7.36
C GLU A 28 -10.45 9.90 -7.05
N LEU A 29 -9.67 10.97 -7.31
CA LEU A 29 -10.08 12.36 -7.12
C LEU A 29 -10.98 12.94 -8.23
N PHE A 30 -11.09 12.30 -9.41
CA PHE A 30 -11.82 12.84 -10.57
C PHE A 30 -13.20 12.22 -10.84
N LYS A 31 -13.75 11.38 -9.94
CA LYS A 31 -15.08 10.76 -10.13
C LYS A 31 -16.08 11.16 -9.04
N GLY A 32 -16.50 12.43 -9.01
CA GLY A 32 -17.59 12.83 -8.12
C GLY A 32 -17.92 14.32 -8.15
N GLY A 33 -18.60 14.78 -9.20
CA GLY A 33 -19.08 16.17 -9.28
C GLY A 33 -20.42 16.27 -10.00
N THR A 34 -21.52 16.02 -9.27
CA THR A 34 -22.87 16.41 -9.69
C THR A 34 -23.03 17.94 -9.57
N ARG A 35 -23.53 18.56 -10.64
CA ARG A 35 -23.71 20.03 -10.75
C ARG A 35 -24.69 20.59 -9.70
N PRO A 36 -24.40 21.72 -9.03
CA PRO A 36 -25.43 22.52 -8.39
C PRO A 36 -26.06 23.53 -9.36
N ARG A 37 -27.38 23.71 -9.23
CA ARG A 37 -28.20 24.71 -9.92
C ARG A 37 -27.85 26.13 -9.45
N SER A 38 -28.01 27.08 -10.37
CA SER A 38 -27.85 28.53 -10.15
C SER A 38 -28.76 29.06 -9.04
N ILE A 39 -28.21 29.87 -8.13
CA ILE A 39 -28.97 30.72 -7.20
C ILE A 39 -28.59 32.19 -7.43
N SER A 40 -29.62 33.01 -7.46
CA SER A 40 -29.67 34.44 -7.77
C SER A 40 -28.93 35.34 -6.78
N LYS A 41 -28.44 36.47 -7.31
CA LYS A 41 -27.76 37.59 -6.62
C LYS A 41 -28.57 38.17 -5.45
N GLY A 42 -27.91 38.35 -4.30
CA GLY A 42 -28.30 39.28 -3.25
C GLY A 42 -27.08 40.11 -2.83
N MET A 43 -27.19 41.44 -2.88
CA MET A 43 -26.17 42.39 -2.44
C MET A 43 -26.02 42.37 -0.91
N GLY A 44 -24.79 42.26 -0.40
CA GLY A 44 -24.46 42.41 1.01
C GLY A 44 -22.96 42.53 1.26
N ASN A 45 -22.56 43.63 1.89
CA ASN A 45 -21.25 44.08 2.39
C ASN A 45 -20.00 43.19 2.18
N HIS A 46 -19.02 43.79 1.51
CA HIS A 46 -17.64 43.32 1.44
C HIS A 46 -16.95 43.39 2.81
N HIS A 47 -16.86 42.27 3.50
CA HIS A 47 -15.62 41.89 4.15
C HIS A 47 -14.86 41.03 3.16
N SER A 48 -13.66 41.48 2.77
CA SER A 48 -12.79 40.74 1.85
C SER A 48 -12.35 39.45 2.54
N ALA A 49 -13.17 38.41 2.45
CA ALA A 49 -12.74 37.05 2.68
C ALA A 49 -11.67 36.76 1.63
N THR A 50 -10.40 36.77 2.04
CA THR A 50 -9.30 36.22 1.26
C THR A 50 -9.68 34.79 0.92
N LEU A 51 -10.09 34.56 -0.33
CA LEU A 51 -10.36 33.21 -0.84
C LEU A 51 -9.08 32.39 -0.64
N THR A 52 -9.17 31.39 0.24
CA THR A 52 -8.08 30.44 0.46
C THR A 52 -7.93 29.60 -0.79
N THR A 53 -6.81 29.77 -1.48
CA THR A 53 -6.59 29.18 -2.81
C THR A 53 -5.85 27.85 -2.72
N HIS A 54 -5.06 27.67 -1.67
CA HIS A 54 -4.32 26.44 -1.43
C HIS A 54 -5.01 25.60 -0.37
N VAL A 55 -4.98 24.29 -0.56
CA VAL A 55 -5.45 23.31 0.43
C VAL A 55 -4.39 22.26 0.70
N LEU A 56 -4.34 21.82 1.94
CA LEU A 56 -3.55 20.69 2.41
C LEU A 56 -4.47 19.48 2.52
N GLN A 57 -4.29 18.50 1.65
CA GLN A 57 -4.97 17.21 1.75
C GLN A 57 -4.09 16.24 2.52
N VAL A 58 -4.63 15.63 3.57
CA VAL A 58 -3.92 14.73 4.47
C VAL A 58 -4.61 13.37 4.43
N LYS A 59 -3.86 12.34 4.04
CA LYS A 59 -4.32 10.95 4.03
C LYS A 59 -3.78 10.25 5.27
N THR A 60 -4.65 9.92 6.22
CA THR A 60 -4.32 8.98 7.30
C THR A 60 -4.36 7.56 6.74
N GLY A 61 -3.35 6.75 7.06
CA GLY A 61 -3.30 5.39 6.54
C GLY A 61 -4.30 4.45 7.21
N ASP A 62 -4.47 3.27 6.64
CA ASP A 62 -5.45 2.28 7.10
C ASP A 62 -4.85 1.23 8.06
N ARG A 63 -3.77 1.58 8.77
CA ARG A 63 -3.18 0.70 9.80
C ARG A 63 -4.05 0.67 11.04
N LYS A 64 -3.99 -0.42 11.81
CA LYS A 64 -4.74 -0.53 13.07
C LYS A 64 -4.26 0.56 14.04
N GLY A 65 -5.19 1.38 14.53
CA GLY A 65 -4.86 2.51 15.40
C GLY A 65 -4.16 3.67 14.69
N ALA A 66 -4.29 3.78 13.37
CA ALA A 66 -3.64 4.85 12.60
C ALA A 66 -4.19 6.26 12.86
N GLY A 67 -5.44 6.39 13.34
CA GLY A 67 -6.07 7.67 13.62
C GLY A 67 -5.57 8.35 14.89
N THR A 68 -5.87 9.64 15.06
CA THR A 68 -5.42 10.39 16.23
C THR A 68 -6.40 11.50 16.63
N ASP A 69 -6.59 11.68 17.93
CA ASP A 69 -7.29 12.83 18.53
C ASP A 69 -6.32 13.94 18.98
N ALA A 70 -5.04 13.84 18.60
CA ALA A 70 -4.02 14.79 19.02
C ALA A 70 -4.08 16.10 18.25
N ASN A 71 -3.70 17.19 18.90
CA ASN A 71 -3.51 18.46 18.20
C ASN A 71 -2.26 18.37 17.32
N VAL A 72 -2.45 18.34 16.00
CA VAL A 72 -1.37 18.34 15.01
C VAL A 72 -1.15 19.73 14.44
N THR A 73 0.11 20.14 14.36
CA THR A 73 0.53 21.37 13.71
C THR A 73 1.49 21.06 12.56
N VAL A 74 1.27 21.72 11.42
CA VAL A 74 2.07 21.59 10.20
C VAL A 74 2.71 22.93 9.85
N ILE A 75 3.97 22.90 9.42
CA ILE A 75 4.69 24.05 8.87
C ILE A 75 5.27 23.68 7.50
N LEU A 76 5.03 24.50 6.49
CA LEU A 76 5.61 24.34 5.15
C LEU A 76 6.89 25.16 5.05
N HIS A 77 7.89 24.61 4.36
CA HIS A 77 9.15 25.32 4.06
C HIS A 77 9.36 25.36 2.55
N ASP A 78 9.74 26.52 2.03
CA ASP A 78 10.18 26.63 0.64
C ASP A 78 11.67 26.34 0.44
N ASP A 79 12.09 26.37 -0.81
CA ASP A 79 13.47 26.21 -1.28
C ASP A 79 14.44 27.30 -0.80
N HIS A 80 13.94 28.40 -0.23
CA HIS A 80 14.72 29.49 0.35
C HIS A 80 14.73 29.44 1.88
N GLY A 81 14.08 28.44 2.50
CA GLY A 81 13.98 28.29 3.95
C GLY A 81 12.93 29.19 4.61
N LYS A 82 12.07 29.85 3.84
CA LYS A 82 10.91 30.58 4.37
C LYS A 82 9.90 29.59 4.93
N LYS A 83 9.44 29.84 6.16
CA LYS A 83 8.44 29.01 6.86
C LYS A 83 7.06 29.64 6.77
N SER A 84 6.03 28.82 6.59
CA SER A 84 4.63 29.26 6.72
C SER A 84 4.30 29.56 8.18
N SER A 85 3.21 30.28 8.38
CA SER A 85 2.48 30.25 9.64
C SER A 85 2.10 28.81 10.01
N PRO A 86 2.12 28.45 11.31
CA PRO A 86 1.71 27.12 11.75
C PRO A 86 0.25 26.85 11.40
N LEU A 87 0.02 25.77 10.66
CA LEU A 87 -1.31 25.29 10.29
C LEU A 87 -1.74 24.23 11.30
N LYS A 88 -2.79 24.49 12.06
CA LYS A 88 -3.43 23.47 12.89
C LYS A 88 -4.33 22.60 12.03
N LEU A 89 -4.16 21.29 12.11
CA LEU A 89 -5.04 20.34 11.45
C LEU A 89 -6.20 20.06 12.40
N ASP A 90 -7.30 20.78 12.19
CA ASP A 90 -8.53 20.63 12.95
C ASP A 90 -9.71 21.14 12.11
N HIS A 91 -10.74 20.30 11.93
CA HIS A 91 -12.05 20.70 11.44
C HIS A 91 -12.98 20.93 12.63
N PRO A 92 -13.35 22.18 12.92
CA PRO A 92 -14.28 22.44 14.02
C PRO A 92 -15.59 21.68 13.78
N LEU A 93 -16.01 20.90 14.80
CA LEU A 93 -17.26 20.12 14.83
C LEU A 93 -17.28 18.85 13.97
N ARG A 94 -16.13 18.38 13.49
CA ARG A 94 -16.00 17.12 12.76
C ARG A 94 -14.80 16.35 13.27
N ASP A 95 -14.97 15.04 13.38
CA ASP A 95 -13.87 14.11 13.65
C ASP A 95 -12.99 13.98 12.39
N ASP A 96 -11.70 14.25 12.53
CA ASP A 96 -10.72 14.25 11.46
C ASP A 96 -9.48 13.43 11.81
N LEU A 97 -8.61 13.22 10.83
CA LEU A 97 -7.39 12.40 10.97
C LEU A 97 -7.67 10.94 11.37
N GLU A 98 -8.89 10.47 11.15
CA GLU A 98 -9.34 9.12 11.41
C GLU A 98 -8.66 8.06 10.52
N ARG A 99 -8.64 6.82 10.98
CA ARG A 99 -8.05 5.70 10.23
C ARG A 99 -8.62 5.64 8.80
N GLY A 100 -7.73 5.69 7.81
CA GLY A 100 -8.09 5.64 6.39
C GLY A 100 -8.77 6.89 5.84
N SER A 101 -8.95 7.96 6.61
CA SER A 101 -9.59 9.19 6.17
C SER A 101 -8.73 9.98 5.17
N LEU A 102 -9.40 10.79 4.36
CA LEU A 102 -8.78 11.86 3.58
C LEU A 102 -9.41 13.19 4.03
N ASP A 103 -8.62 14.02 4.71
CA ASP A 103 -9.09 15.29 5.25
C ASP A 103 -8.42 16.46 4.53
N VAL A 104 -9.15 17.57 4.36
CA VAL A 104 -8.73 18.70 3.51
C VAL A 104 -8.77 20.00 4.30
N PHE A 105 -7.61 20.56 4.60
CA PHE A 105 -7.46 21.75 5.42
C PHE A 105 -7.15 22.99 4.57
N PRO A 106 -7.83 24.13 4.79
CA PRO A 106 -7.54 25.36 4.07
C PRO A 106 -6.21 25.98 4.54
N VAL A 107 -5.31 26.30 3.61
CA VAL A 107 -4.04 26.98 3.94
C VAL A 107 -4.27 28.49 3.93
N ALA A 108 -4.55 29.06 5.11
CA ALA A 108 -4.95 30.45 5.27
C ALA A 108 -3.94 31.47 4.68
N GLU A 109 -2.64 31.13 4.70
CA GLU A 109 -1.60 31.99 4.17
C GLU A 109 -1.51 31.89 2.64
N PRO A 110 -1.43 33.03 1.91
CA PRO A 110 -1.18 32.99 0.48
C PRO A 110 0.22 32.43 0.17
N LEU A 111 0.30 31.17 -0.26
CA LEU A 111 1.56 30.57 -0.74
C LEU A 111 2.11 31.20 -2.03
N LYS A 112 1.47 32.27 -2.55
CA LYS A 112 1.96 33.02 -3.72
C LYS A 112 3.34 33.66 -3.50
N GLU A 113 3.65 33.98 -2.24
CA GLU A 113 4.93 34.57 -1.85
C GLU A 113 5.93 33.51 -1.36
N PHE A 114 5.59 32.23 -1.48
CA PHE A 114 6.52 31.13 -1.23
C PHE A 114 7.24 30.80 -2.53
N GLY A 115 8.51 30.40 -2.39
CA GLY A 115 9.20 29.66 -3.43
C GLY A 115 8.59 28.27 -3.63
N LYS A 116 9.37 27.34 -4.19
CA LYS A 116 8.90 25.97 -4.33
C LYS A 116 8.81 25.32 -2.96
N ILE A 117 7.66 24.75 -2.60
CA ILE A 117 7.53 24.02 -1.34
C ILE A 117 8.43 22.78 -1.41
N GLN A 118 9.38 22.70 -0.48
CA GLN A 118 10.39 21.64 -0.44
C GLN A 118 10.24 20.75 0.78
N LYS A 119 9.78 21.27 1.91
CA LYS A 119 9.64 20.48 3.14
C LYS A 119 8.31 20.72 3.82
N ILE A 120 7.89 19.70 4.56
CA ILE A 120 6.79 19.75 5.51
C ILE A 120 7.31 19.33 6.88
N GLU A 121 6.95 20.08 7.91
CA GLU A 121 7.31 19.83 9.29
C GLU A 121 6.04 19.55 10.10
N PHE A 122 6.06 18.48 10.89
CA PHE A 122 4.98 18.09 11.80
C PHE A 122 5.42 18.20 13.25
N THR A 123 4.53 18.74 14.08
CA THR A 123 4.61 18.68 15.54
C THR A 123 3.26 18.28 16.11
N MET A 124 3.28 17.47 17.16
CA MET A 124 2.08 16.96 17.83
C MET A 124 2.14 17.25 19.31
N GLU A 125 1.05 17.78 19.86
CA GLU A 125 0.85 17.88 21.30
C GLU A 125 0.16 16.63 21.81
N LYS A 126 0.62 16.12 22.96
CA LYS A 126 0.07 14.90 23.52
C LYS A 126 -1.36 15.13 23.99
N PHE A 127 -2.30 14.32 23.50
CA PHE A 127 -3.67 14.25 23.98
C PHE A 127 -4.04 12.80 24.30
N GLY A 128 -4.41 12.50 25.55
CA GLY A 128 -4.81 11.15 25.97
C GLY A 128 -3.69 10.09 25.97
N LEU A 129 -4.10 8.83 25.79
CA LEU A 129 -3.24 7.63 25.69
C LEU A 129 -3.17 7.19 24.22
N ALA A 130 -2.01 6.76 23.75
CA ALA A 130 -1.78 6.23 22.39
C ALA A 130 -2.13 7.21 21.24
N SER A 131 -1.59 8.43 21.31
CA SER A 131 -1.81 9.50 20.32
C SER A 131 -0.94 9.38 19.05
N ASP A 132 -0.33 8.22 18.80
CA ASP A 132 0.50 8.01 17.62
C ASP A 132 -0.38 8.06 16.37
N TRP A 133 0.10 8.73 15.32
CA TRP A 133 -0.68 8.96 14.10
C TRP A 133 0.06 8.40 12.89
N TYR A 134 -0.57 7.51 12.13
CA TYR A 134 0.05 6.98 10.92
C TYR A 134 -0.38 7.78 9.69
N VAL A 135 0.53 8.62 9.22
CA VAL A 135 0.32 9.43 8.02
C VAL A 135 0.73 8.64 6.80
N GLU A 136 -0.19 8.43 5.87
CA GLU A 136 0.13 7.83 4.59
C GLU A 136 0.80 8.87 3.71
N SER A 137 0.14 10.01 3.51
CA SER A 137 0.65 11.04 2.63
C SER A 137 0.00 12.40 2.83
N VAL A 138 0.69 13.45 2.36
CA VAL A 138 0.19 14.82 2.38
C VAL A 138 0.39 15.47 1.00
N CYS A 139 -0.59 16.23 0.56
CA CYS A 139 -0.64 16.85 -0.75
C CYS A 139 -1.04 18.33 -0.62
N ILE A 140 -0.30 19.24 -1.25
CA ILE A 140 -0.66 20.66 -1.36
C ILE A 140 -1.10 20.97 -2.78
N GLU A 141 -2.32 21.47 -2.91
CA GLU A 141 -2.95 21.79 -4.19
C GLU A 141 -3.40 23.27 -4.24
N ASP A 142 -3.20 23.94 -5.38
CA ASP A 142 -3.82 25.25 -5.67
C ASP A 142 -5.14 25.05 -6.44
N LYS A 143 -6.27 25.30 -5.77
CA LYS A 143 -7.62 25.15 -6.33
C LYS A 143 -7.92 26.05 -7.52
N ARG A 144 -7.06 27.02 -7.85
CA ARG A 144 -7.24 27.89 -9.02
C ARG A 144 -6.67 27.32 -10.30
N GLN A 145 -5.77 26.34 -10.21
CA GLN A 145 -5.02 25.85 -11.34
C GLN A 145 -5.12 24.33 -11.42
N GLU A 146 -6.11 23.84 -12.15
CA GLU A 146 -6.32 22.41 -12.40
C GLU A 146 -5.14 21.71 -13.12
N SER A 147 -4.20 22.49 -13.68
CA SER A 147 -3.05 21.99 -14.44
C SER A 147 -1.71 22.02 -13.69
N ILE A 148 -1.66 22.48 -12.44
CA ILE A 148 -0.44 22.43 -11.62
C ILE A 148 -0.32 21.05 -10.97
N ILE A 149 0.87 20.45 -11.08
CA ILE A 149 1.23 19.24 -10.34
C ILE A 149 1.27 19.60 -8.85
N PRO A 150 0.48 18.95 -7.98
CA PRO A 150 0.47 19.27 -6.57
C PRO A 150 1.78 18.85 -5.89
N TYR A 151 2.12 19.51 -4.78
CA TYR A 151 3.27 19.11 -3.98
C TYR A 151 2.92 17.90 -3.12
N MET A 152 3.54 16.78 -3.44
CA MET A 152 3.32 15.49 -2.81
C MET A 152 4.40 15.18 -1.75
N PHE A 153 3.97 14.73 -0.59
CA PHE A 153 4.80 14.26 0.52
C PHE A 153 4.35 12.84 0.90
N PRO A 154 5.01 11.79 0.38
CA PRO A 154 4.74 10.41 0.79
C PRO A 154 5.36 10.20 2.18
N ILE A 155 4.53 10.18 3.22
CA ILE A 155 5.02 10.11 4.60
C ILE A 155 5.25 8.65 5.00
N HIS A 156 4.20 7.83 4.99
CA HIS A 156 4.21 6.43 5.43
C HIS A 156 5.01 6.22 6.73
N ARG A 157 4.73 7.05 7.75
CA ARG A 157 5.38 7.01 9.07
C ARG A 157 4.36 7.24 10.18
N TRP A 158 4.66 6.64 11.33
CA TRP A 158 4.05 7.00 12.61
C TRP A 158 4.67 8.31 13.10
N ILE A 159 3.84 9.33 13.24
CA ILE A 159 4.16 10.61 13.86
C ILE A 159 3.75 10.51 15.33
N ARG A 160 4.68 10.87 16.22
CA ARG A 160 4.50 10.72 17.67
C ARG A 160 4.58 12.07 18.38
N PRO A 161 3.87 12.24 19.50
CA PRO A 161 4.03 13.43 20.35
C PRO A 161 5.48 13.65 20.80
N SER A 162 5.80 14.90 21.14
CA SER A 162 7.11 15.29 21.70
C SER A 162 8.31 15.12 20.77
N ARG A 163 8.08 14.90 19.46
CA ARG A 163 9.12 14.87 18.44
C ARG A 163 8.70 15.73 17.24
N ARG A 164 9.69 16.42 16.65
CA ARG A 164 9.55 17.16 15.41
C ARG A 164 9.91 16.23 14.26
N TYR A 165 9.05 16.15 13.24
CA TYR A 165 9.32 15.39 12.03
C TYR A 165 9.39 16.32 10.85
N VAL A 166 10.39 16.14 9.98
CA VAL A 166 10.53 16.89 8.74
C VAL A 166 10.64 15.92 7.58
N PHE A 167 9.90 16.19 6.51
CA PHE A 167 9.91 15.40 5.29
C PHE A 167 10.09 16.31 4.09
N ASP A 168 10.90 15.86 3.14
CA ASP A 168 11.10 16.58 1.89
C ASP A 168 10.06 16.16 0.86
N HIS A 169 9.86 17.03 -0.13
CA HIS A 169 8.98 16.76 -1.25
C HIS A 169 9.43 15.48 -1.96
N LEU A 170 8.49 14.53 -2.13
CA LEU A 170 8.68 13.18 -2.66
C LEU A 170 9.59 12.24 -1.84
N ASP A 171 10.28 12.72 -0.81
CA ASP A 171 11.21 11.96 0.06
C ASP A 171 12.21 11.04 -0.69
N CYS A 172 12.65 11.48 -1.88
CA CYS A 172 13.53 10.70 -2.77
C CYS A 172 15.00 11.10 -2.60
N LYS A 173 15.65 10.71 -1.50
CA LYS A 173 17.07 11.04 -1.24
C LYS A 173 17.85 9.95 -0.52
N LEU A 174 19.13 9.86 -0.88
CA LEU A 174 20.07 8.92 -0.27
C LEU A 174 20.53 9.39 1.14
N PRO A 175 21.10 8.49 1.96
CA PRO A 175 21.68 8.80 3.27
C PRO A 175 22.56 10.06 3.31
N GLN A 176 23.47 10.20 2.36
CA GLN A 176 24.44 11.29 2.33
C GLN A 176 23.85 12.66 1.96
N ASP A 177 22.65 12.68 1.35
CA ASP A 177 21.99 13.90 0.87
C ASP A 177 20.89 14.37 1.85
N ASP A 178 20.70 13.66 2.97
CA ASP A 178 19.68 13.97 3.94
C ASP A 178 20.21 14.89 5.04
N GLN A 179 19.52 16.02 5.19
CA GLN A 179 19.80 17.02 6.20
C GLN A 179 19.26 16.61 7.58
N GLU A 180 18.23 15.76 7.65
CA GLU A 180 17.59 15.32 8.90
C GLU A 180 18.22 14.00 9.40
N ILE A 181 19.55 14.00 9.54
CA ILE A 181 20.37 12.81 9.84
C ILE A 181 19.95 12.14 11.16
N ASP A 182 19.69 12.94 12.20
CA ASP A 182 19.30 12.44 13.51
C ASP A 182 17.93 11.75 13.47
N GLN A 183 16.96 12.35 12.76
CA GLN A 183 15.63 11.76 12.56
C GLN A 183 15.75 10.39 11.88
N ARG A 184 16.51 10.32 10.78
CA ARG A 184 16.76 9.07 10.05
C ARG A 184 17.45 8.02 10.91
N LYS A 185 18.46 8.41 11.69
CA LYS A 185 19.21 7.50 12.57
C LYS A 185 18.32 6.90 13.66
N GLU A 186 17.47 7.71 14.27
CA GLU A 186 16.48 7.28 15.25
C GLU A 186 15.46 6.32 14.61
N GLU A 187 14.88 6.68 13.46
CA GLU A 187 13.93 5.81 12.73
C GLU A 187 14.56 4.44 12.39
N LEU A 188 15.81 4.43 11.90
CA LEU A 188 16.53 3.19 11.61
C LEU A 188 16.82 2.39 12.88
N THR A 189 17.10 3.05 14.00
CA THR A 189 17.34 2.39 15.29
C THR A 189 16.06 1.75 15.81
N GLU A 190 14.91 2.42 15.71
CA GLU A 190 13.60 1.87 16.04
C GLU A 190 13.26 0.69 15.14
N LYS A 191 13.42 0.82 13.81
CA LYS A 191 13.17 -0.29 12.88
C LYS A 191 14.03 -1.50 13.17
N ARG A 192 15.32 -1.33 13.51
CA ARG A 192 16.18 -2.48 13.88
C ARG A 192 15.72 -3.22 15.13
N LYS A 193 15.06 -2.53 16.07
CA LYS A 193 14.46 -3.17 17.26
C LYS A 193 13.18 -3.92 16.92
N ILE A 194 12.39 -3.40 15.98
CA ILE A 194 11.13 -4.01 15.53
C ILE A 194 11.40 -5.23 14.64
N TYR A 195 12.32 -5.11 13.69
CA TYR A 195 12.65 -6.15 12.70
C TYR A 195 13.86 -6.99 13.16
N GLU A 196 13.72 -7.65 14.31
CA GLU A 196 14.72 -8.61 14.78
C GLU A 196 14.72 -9.87 13.88
N LEU A 197 15.89 -10.35 13.49
CA LEU A 197 16.04 -11.53 12.63
C LEU A 197 16.49 -12.75 13.44
N GLU A 198 15.97 -13.92 13.08
CA GLU A 198 16.38 -15.22 13.61
C GLU A 198 16.53 -16.27 12.50
N GLN A 199 17.36 -17.29 12.73
CA GLN A 199 17.40 -18.48 11.89
C GLN A 199 16.72 -19.62 12.63
N LYS A 200 15.62 -20.14 12.07
CA LYS A 200 14.83 -21.21 12.71
C LYS A 200 15.57 -22.56 12.77
N ALA A 201 16.52 -22.79 11.87
CA ALA A 201 17.41 -23.94 11.88
C ALA A 201 18.73 -23.61 11.14
N PRO A 202 19.83 -24.32 11.43
CA PRO A 202 21.11 -24.12 10.73
C PRO A 202 20.96 -24.32 9.22
N GLY A 203 21.48 -23.38 8.42
CA GLY A 203 21.46 -23.43 6.97
C GLY A 203 20.18 -22.88 6.31
N LEU A 204 19.16 -22.49 7.09
CA LEU A 204 18.00 -21.78 6.56
C LEU A 204 18.26 -20.26 6.47
N PRO A 205 17.63 -19.56 5.51
CA PRO A 205 17.66 -18.10 5.47
C PRO A 205 17.14 -17.49 6.78
N ALA A 206 17.74 -16.39 7.22
CA ALA A 206 17.23 -15.62 8.34
C ALA A 206 15.83 -15.08 8.03
N GLN A 207 14.95 -15.12 9.02
CA GLN A 207 13.57 -14.64 8.95
C GLN A 207 13.32 -13.63 10.06
N VAL A 208 12.30 -12.80 9.90
CA VAL A 208 11.85 -11.94 11.00
C VAL A 208 11.33 -12.83 12.14
N LYS A 209 11.84 -12.61 13.35
CA LYS A 209 11.51 -13.37 14.55
C LYS A 209 10.05 -13.25 14.94
N GLN A 210 9.56 -12.02 14.97
CA GLN A 210 8.15 -11.71 15.19
C GLN A 210 7.69 -10.70 14.16
N ILE A 211 6.63 -11.03 13.43
CA ILE A 211 6.06 -10.13 12.43
C ILE A 211 5.52 -8.89 13.17
N PRO A 212 5.99 -7.68 12.82
CA PRO A 212 5.47 -6.45 13.42
C PRO A 212 3.97 -6.30 13.14
N ASP A 213 3.22 -5.73 14.08
CA ASP A 213 1.76 -5.52 13.94
C ASP A 213 1.40 -4.79 12.64
N ASP A 214 2.26 -3.85 12.28
CA ASP A 214 2.23 -3.02 11.07
C ASP A 214 2.36 -3.78 9.75
N GLU A 215 2.95 -4.98 9.78
CA GLU A 215 3.14 -5.87 8.62
C GLU A 215 2.15 -7.04 8.65
N MET A 216 1.28 -7.10 9.66
CA MET A 216 0.23 -8.10 9.69
C MET A 216 -0.85 -7.81 8.65
N PHE A 217 -1.47 -8.87 8.15
CA PHE A 217 -2.71 -8.74 7.39
C PHE A 217 -3.77 -7.95 8.16
N SER A 218 -4.66 -7.28 7.41
CA SER A 218 -5.86 -6.68 7.98
C SER A 218 -6.68 -7.74 8.74
N ASP A 219 -7.38 -7.30 9.78
CA ASP A 219 -8.17 -8.21 10.62
C ASP A 219 -9.23 -8.96 9.78
N ASP A 220 -9.84 -8.30 8.79
CA ASP A 220 -10.77 -8.92 7.83
C ASP A 220 -10.12 -10.04 7.01
N TYR A 221 -8.91 -9.80 6.48
CA TYR A 221 -8.20 -10.81 5.70
C TYR A 221 -7.78 -12.02 6.54
N LYS A 222 -7.35 -11.79 7.79
CA LYS A 222 -7.09 -12.89 8.74
C LYS A 222 -8.34 -13.74 8.97
N TRP A 223 -9.49 -13.10 9.16
CA TRP A 223 -10.77 -13.79 9.32
C TRP A 223 -11.15 -14.60 8.08
N ASP A 224 -10.92 -14.07 6.88
CA ASP A 224 -11.18 -14.80 5.64
C ASP A 224 -10.29 -16.04 5.49
N ILE A 225 -8.99 -15.94 5.83
CA ILE A 225 -8.09 -17.11 5.87
C ILE A 225 -8.63 -18.15 6.86
N VAL A 226 -9.00 -17.72 8.08
CA VAL A 226 -9.47 -18.64 9.13
C VAL A 226 -10.78 -19.32 8.72
N LYS A 227 -11.75 -18.56 8.19
CA LYS A 227 -13.03 -19.10 7.70
C LYS A 227 -12.80 -20.13 6.60
N ARG A 228 -12.00 -19.79 5.58
CA ARG A 228 -11.66 -20.70 4.47
C ARG A 228 -10.95 -21.96 4.96
N LYS A 229 -9.99 -21.82 5.88
CA LYS A 229 -9.29 -22.96 6.49
C LYS A 229 -10.26 -23.88 7.23
N MET A 230 -11.20 -23.31 8.00
CA MET A 230 -12.19 -24.09 8.73
C MET A 230 -13.18 -24.80 7.80
N ALA A 231 -13.64 -24.12 6.75
CA ALA A 231 -14.48 -24.71 5.71
C ALA A 231 -13.77 -25.91 5.05
N LEU A 232 -12.51 -25.73 4.63
CA LEU A 232 -11.70 -26.80 4.05
C LEU A 232 -11.49 -27.97 5.03
N ILE A 233 -11.16 -27.72 6.30
CA ILE A 233 -11.00 -28.79 7.31
C ILE A 233 -12.32 -29.55 7.51
N ALA A 234 -13.45 -28.84 7.62
CA ALA A 234 -14.76 -29.45 7.79
C ALA A 234 -15.11 -30.32 6.57
N GLN A 235 -14.83 -29.82 5.36
CA GLN A 235 -15.01 -30.56 4.13
C GLN A 235 -14.10 -31.79 4.08
N THR A 236 -12.79 -31.68 4.35
CA THR A 236 -11.87 -32.82 4.35
C THR A 236 -12.29 -33.87 5.37
N LYS A 237 -12.76 -33.47 6.56
CA LYS A 237 -13.29 -34.39 7.57
C LYS A 237 -14.60 -35.04 7.12
N LEU A 238 -15.51 -34.30 6.49
CA LEU A 238 -16.75 -34.85 5.96
C LEU A 238 -16.46 -35.84 4.83
N THR A 239 -15.57 -35.50 3.89
CA THR A 239 -15.09 -36.40 2.85
C THR A 239 -14.50 -37.65 3.48
N HIS A 240 -13.56 -37.52 4.42
CA HIS A 240 -12.98 -38.66 5.13
C HIS A 240 -14.03 -39.54 5.85
N LEU A 241 -15.07 -38.94 6.42
CA LEU A 241 -16.18 -39.66 7.07
C LEU A 241 -17.13 -40.30 6.07
N ALA A 242 -17.39 -39.66 4.94
CA ALA A 242 -18.29 -40.12 3.89
C ALA A 242 -17.64 -41.18 2.98
N THR A 243 -16.31 -41.13 2.84
CA THR A 243 -15.56 -42.06 1.99
C THR A 243 -15.05 -43.29 2.72
N LEU A 244 -15.01 -43.32 4.07
CA LEU A 244 -14.73 -44.51 4.92
C LEU A 244 -13.63 -45.46 4.40
N PHE A 245 -12.63 -44.94 3.68
CA PHE A 245 -11.55 -45.73 3.15
C PHE A 245 -10.48 -45.86 4.24
N GLU A 246 -10.40 -47.01 4.90
CA GLU A 246 -9.15 -47.38 5.58
C GLU A 246 -8.00 -47.47 4.54
N HIS A 247 -8.33 -47.82 3.29
CA HIS A 247 -7.44 -47.90 2.12
C HIS A 247 -8.16 -47.45 0.84
N TRP A 248 -7.42 -46.84 -0.10
CA TRP A 248 -7.92 -46.55 -1.45
C TRP A 248 -7.92 -47.84 -2.28
N ASP A 249 -9.08 -48.25 -2.79
CA ASP A 249 -9.23 -49.50 -3.54
C ASP A 249 -9.02 -49.28 -5.05
N SER A 250 -9.29 -48.06 -5.53
CA SER A 250 -9.14 -47.66 -6.93
C SER A 250 -8.63 -46.23 -7.09
N TYR A 251 -8.10 -45.91 -8.28
CA TYR A 251 -7.72 -44.52 -8.60
C TYR A 251 -8.94 -43.59 -8.70
N ASP A 252 -10.12 -44.13 -8.99
CA ASP A 252 -11.35 -43.34 -9.09
C ASP A 252 -11.81 -42.85 -7.71
N ASP A 253 -11.39 -43.52 -6.63
CA ASP A 253 -11.66 -43.11 -5.26
C ASP A 253 -10.99 -41.76 -4.95
N LEU A 254 -9.83 -41.45 -5.55
CA LEU A 254 -9.15 -40.16 -5.40
C LEU A 254 -10.00 -38.99 -5.91
N ILE A 255 -10.92 -39.23 -6.85
CA ILE A 255 -11.81 -38.20 -7.37
C ILE A 255 -12.81 -37.75 -6.29
N ALA A 256 -13.17 -38.65 -5.36
CA ALA A 256 -14.07 -38.34 -4.24
C ALA A 256 -13.48 -37.34 -3.23
N VAL A 257 -12.17 -37.05 -3.31
CA VAL A 257 -11.52 -35.97 -2.54
C VAL A 257 -12.03 -34.60 -2.98
N TYR A 258 -12.33 -34.45 -4.27
CA TYR A 258 -12.78 -33.20 -4.86
C TYR A 258 -14.30 -33.06 -4.72
N GLY A 259 -14.75 -31.84 -4.48
CA GLY A 259 -16.15 -31.50 -4.17
C GLY A 259 -16.22 -30.22 -3.36
N GLY A 260 -17.42 -29.68 -3.10
CA GLY A 260 -17.59 -28.48 -2.27
C GLY A 260 -16.73 -27.29 -2.75
N ASP A 261 -15.87 -26.77 -1.88
CA ASP A 261 -14.97 -25.65 -2.13
C ASP A 261 -13.64 -26.06 -2.81
N LEU A 262 -13.42 -27.37 -3.05
CA LEU A 262 -12.23 -27.90 -3.70
C LEU A 262 -12.60 -28.43 -5.09
N GLU A 263 -12.44 -27.58 -6.10
CA GLU A 263 -12.72 -27.91 -7.50
C GLU A 263 -11.81 -29.02 -8.01
N ALA A 264 -12.39 -29.94 -8.79
CA ALA A 264 -11.66 -31.05 -9.39
C ALA A 264 -10.81 -30.55 -10.58
N PRO A 265 -9.54 -30.96 -10.68
CA PRO A 265 -8.69 -30.62 -11.82
C PRO A 265 -9.02 -31.54 -13.02
N GLU A 266 -10.12 -31.25 -13.72
CA GLU A 266 -10.71 -32.13 -14.74
C GLU A 266 -9.73 -32.56 -15.84
N GLU A 267 -8.92 -31.63 -16.36
CA GLU A 267 -7.93 -31.94 -17.40
C GLU A 267 -6.84 -32.87 -16.87
N GLN A 268 -6.35 -32.61 -15.66
CA GLN A 268 -5.31 -33.41 -15.03
C GLN A 268 -5.83 -34.82 -14.73
N LEU A 269 -7.07 -34.96 -14.26
CA LEU A 269 -7.70 -36.26 -14.02
C LEU A 269 -7.86 -37.08 -15.30
N LYS A 270 -7.98 -36.44 -16.46
CA LYS A 270 -8.06 -37.12 -17.76
C LYS A 270 -6.71 -37.60 -18.29
N TYR A 271 -5.66 -36.79 -18.10
CA TYR A 271 -4.37 -37.00 -18.75
C TYR A 271 -3.21 -37.35 -17.80
N TRP A 272 -3.45 -37.59 -16.51
CA TRP A 272 -2.37 -37.90 -15.56
C TRP A 272 -1.55 -39.16 -15.90
N ARG A 273 -2.10 -40.07 -16.72
CA ARG A 273 -1.43 -41.27 -17.23
C ARG A 273 -0.72 -41.06 -18.57
N ASP A 274 -0.83 -39.88 -19.18
CA ASP A 274 -0.24 -39.57 -20.46
C ASP A 274 1.19 -39.05 -20.28
N ASP A 275 2.15 -39.67 -20.97
CA ASP A 275 3.57 -39.30 -20.94
C ASP A 275 3.81 -37.90 -21.50
N GLU A 276 3.05 -37.48 -22.53
CA GLU A 276 3.15 -36.14 -23.08
C GLU A 276 2.72 -35.11 -22.04
N TRP A 277 1.62 -35.39 -21.34
CA TRP A 277 1.12 -34.54 -20.27
C TRP A 277 2.06 -34.50 -19.08
N PHE A 278 2.65 -35.65 -18.70
CA PHE A 278 3.67 -35.72 -17.65
C PHE A 278 4.90 -34.88 -18.01
N GLY A 279 5.38 -34.96 -19.26
CA GLY A 279 6.49 -34.15 -19.77
C GLY A 279 6.17 -32.65 -19.80
N ALA A 280 4.99 -32.29 -20.30
CA ALA A 280 4.53 -30.91 -20.39
C ALA A 280 4.49 -30.21 -19.01
N GLN A 281 4.15 -30.95 -17.95
CA GLN A 281 4.15 -30.42 -16.59
C GLN A 281 5.53 -29.92 -16.14
N ARG A 282 6.64 -30.46 -16.68
CA ARG A 282 7.99 -30.00 -16.36
C ARG A 282 8.33 -28.64 -16.95
N LEU A 283 7.54 -28.17 -17.91
CA LEU A 283 7.72 -26.87 -18.56
C LEU A 283 6.68 -25.84 -18.10
N ALA A 284 5.45 -26.27 -17.76
CA ALA A 284 4.32 -25.36 -17.58
C ALA A 284 3.44 -25.64 -16.34
N SER A 285 3.82 -26.56 -15.44
CA SER A 285 3.06 -26.83 -14.20
C SER A 285 3.60 -26.05 -13.00
N CYS A 286 3.22 -26.46 -11.78
CA CYS A 286 3.53 -25.80 -10.51
C CYS A 286 5.03 -25.73 -10.17
N ASN A 287 5.87 -26.55 -10.80
CA ASN A 287 7.33 -26.51 -10.59
C ASN A 287 8.11 -26.72 -11.90
N PRO A 288 8.22 -25.67 -12.74
CA PRO A 288 8.87 -25.75 -14.05
C PRO A 288 10.39 -25.49 -14.00
N THR A 289 11.02 -25.60 -12.82
CA THR A 289 12.40 -25.13 -12.61
C THR A 289 13.47 -26.22 -12.63
N LEU A 290 13.07 -27.50 -12.60
CA LEU A 290 13.98 -28.63 -12.41
C LEU A 290 14.53 -29.22 -13.70
N ILE A 291 13.80 -29.11 -14.81
CA ILE A 291 14.21 -29.74 -16.07
C ILE A 291 15.37 -28.97 -16.69
N SER A 292 16.40 -29.70 -17.11
CA SER A 292 17.57 -29.16 -17.78
C SER A 292 18.01 -30.08 -18.91
N LEU A 293 18.72 -29.52 -19.89
CA LEU A 293 19.26 -30.31 -20.99
C LEU A 293 20.35 -31.25 -20.45
N CYS A 294 20.10 -32.55 -20.55
CA CYS A 294 21.08 -33.58 -20.21
C CYS A 294 22.11 -33.71 -21.34
N THR A 295 23.37 -33.35 -21.08
CA THR A 295 24.47 -33.45 -22.06
C THR A 295 25.22 -34.78 -22.00
N ALA A 296 25.10 -35.52 -20.88
CA ALA A 296 25.66 -36.85 -20.69
C ALA A 296 24.88 -37.60 -19.59
N ILE A 297 24.75 -38.93 -19.72
CA ILE A 297 24.04 -39.77 -18.74
C ILE A 297 24.82 -39.76 -17.41
N PRO A 298 24.20 -39.35 -16.28
CA PRO A 298 24.87 -39.33 -14.98
C PRO A 298 25.29 -40.74 -14.52
N GLN A 299 26.44 -40.85 -13.86
CA GLN A 299 26.79 -42.06 -13.11
C GLN A 299 25.91 -42.16 -11.86
N LYS A 300 25.46 -43.39 -11.54
CA LYS A 300 24.51 -43.67 -10.45
C LYS A 300 25.07 -43.36 -9.06
#